data_AF-A0AAD9S9T2-F1
#
_entry.id   AF-A0AAD9S9T2-F1
#
_cell.length_a   1.000
_cell.length_b   1.000
_cell.length_c   1.000
_cell.angle_alpha   90.00
_cell.angle_beta   90.00
_cell.angle_gamma   90.00
#
_symmetry.space_group_name_H-M   'P 1'
#
loop_
_entity.id
_entity.type
_entity.pdbx_description
1 polymer ?
#
loop_
_entity_poly.entity_id
_entity_poly.type
_entity_poly.pdbx_seq_one_letter_code
_entity_poly.pdbx_strand_id
1 'polypeptide(L)'
;MGLHCLTILLLIIGCLGIARDNKQALSAVVALMAIWGFLFQLTLGAAAYAVGGETATPRLRQKTYSINVMSNTAAACLVGQIVPILINPGNANLGAKVAFVFFGPSLLFSIYLYLCFPEMKGRSYLEREEMFQKKIPTRDFGRYTCVMDVVDVDGEKPVVVLRD
;
A
#
# COMPACT_ATOMS: atom_id res chain seq x y z
N MET A 1 5.44 -0.92 -7.60
CA MET A 1 5.89 0.27 -8.39
C MET A 1 5.33 1.60 -7.89
N GLY A 2 4.01 1.75 -7.70
CA GLY A 2 3.42 3.02 -7.25
C GLY A 2 3.98 3.57 -5.92
N LEU A 3 4.25 2.69 -4.95
CA LEU A 3 4.77 3.06 -3.64
C LEU A 3 6.18 3.68 -3.68
N HIS A 4 7.07 3.17 -4.54
CA HIS A 4 8.41 3.74 -4.72
C HIS A 4 8.34 5.17 -5.28
N CYS A 5 7.41 5.41 -6.22
CA CYS A 5 7.17 6.73 -6.80
C CYS A 5 6.70 7.74 -5.73
N LEU A 6 5.80 7.33 -4.84
CA LEU A 6 5.32 8.16 -3.73
C LEU A 6 6.41 8.50 -2.71
N THR A 7 7.29 7.54 -2.37
CA THR A 7 8.44 7.80 -1.49
C THR A 7 9.42 8.79 -2.11
N ILE A 8 9.68 8.70 -3.41
CA ILE A 8 10.58 9.64 -4.10
C ILE A 8 9.97 11.06 -4.15
N LEU A 9 8.66 11.17 -4.39
CA LEU A 9 7.95 12.45 -4.33
C LEU A 9 8.03 13.10 -2.94
N LEU A 10 7.85 12.31 -1.87
CA LEU A 10 8.00 12.80 -0.48
C LEU A 10 9.42 13.31 -0.20
N LEU A 11 10.45 12.64 -0.74
CA LEU A 11 11.83 13.07 -0.63
C LEU A 11 12.07 14.42 -1.33
N ILE A 12 11.56 14.59 -2.56
CA ILE A 12 11.67 15.84 -3.33
C ILE A 12 10.99 17.00 -2.60
N ILE A 13 9.79 16.77 -2.06
CA ILE A 13 9.04 17.79 -1.31
C ILE A 13 9.78 18.16 -0.01
N GLY A 14 10.33 17.17 0.69
CA GLY A 14 11.17 17.40 1.87
C GLY A 14 12.40 18.26 1.55
N CYS A 15 13.13 17.93 0.48
CA CYS A 15 14.30 18.69 0.04
C CYS A 15 13.95 20.14 -0.35
N LEU A 16 12.84 20.37 -1.07
CA LEU A 16 12.35 21.72 -1.38
C LEU A 16 11.99 22.51 -0.11
N GLY A 17 11.52 21.81 0.94
CA GLY A 17 11.21 22.39 2.24
C GLY A 17 12.41 22.88 3.06
N ILE A 18 13.65 22.61 2.63
CA ILE A 18 14.88 23.10 3.28
C ILE A 18 15.18 24.55 2.87
N ALA A 19 14.83 24.95 1.64
CA ALA A 19 15.04 26.30 1.14
C ALA A 19 14.07 27.29 1.81
N ARG A 20 14.52 27.95 2.88
CA ARG A 20 13.78 29.02 3.55
C ARG A 20 13.75 30.29 2.68
N ASP A 21 12.64 31.03 2.75
CA ASP A 21 12.39 32.36 2.15
C ASP A 21 12.02 32.50 0.66
N ASN A 22 11.77 31.42 -0.09
CA ASN A 22 11.27 31.55 -1.45
C ASN A 22 9.76 31.27 -1.57
N LYS A 23 8.97 32.32 -1.86
CA LYS A 23 7.52 32.21 -2.15
C LYS A 23 7.22 31.24 -3.30
N GLN A 24 8.10 31.20 -4.30
CA GLN A 24 8.00 30.28 -5.45
C GLN A 24 8.23 28.82 -5.04
N ALA A 25 9.17 28.56 -4.12
CA ALA A 25 9.43 27.23 -3.58
C ALA A 25 8.24 26.71 -2.76
N LEU A 26 7.60 27.59 -1.96
CA LEU A 26 6.40 27.23 -1.21
C LEU A 26 5.22 26.87 -2.12
N SER A 27 5.00 27.63 -3.20
CA SER A 27 3.97 27.31 -4.19
C SER A 27 4.22 25.97 -4.89
N ALA A 28 5.48 25.69 -5.24
CA ALA A 28 5.88 24.40 -5.81
C ALA A 28 5.65 23.23 -4.84
N VAL A 29 5.97 23.39 -3.55
CA VAL A 29 5.71 22.38 -2.51
C VAL A 29 4.22 22.05 -2.40
N VAL A 30 3.34 23.05 -2.42
CA VAL A 30 1.89 22.83 -2.35
C VAL A 30 1.38 22.10 -3.59
N ALA A 31 1.84 22.49 -4.79
CA ALA A 31 1.46 21.81 -6.03
C ALA A 31 1.91 20.34 -6.06
N LEU A 32 3.16 20.07 -5.63
CA LEU A 32 3.70 18.72 -5.55
C LEU A 32 2.97 17.87 -4.49
N MET A 33 2.56 18.46 -3.37
CA MET A 33 1.74 17.78 -2.35
C MET A 33 0.36 17.39 -2.87
N ALA A 34 -0.27 18.22 -3.70
CA ALA A 34 -1.54 17.89 -4.34
C ALA A 34 -1.39 16.70 -5.32
N ILE A 35 -0.34 16.70 -6.15
CA ILE A 35 -0.03 15.60 -7.07
C ILE A 35 0.26 14.32 -6.28
N TRP A 36 1.04 14.42 -5.21
CA TRP A 36 1.32 13.29 -4.32
C TRP A 36 0.03 12.71 -3.74
N GLY A 37 -0.88 13.55 -3.23
CA GLY A 37 -2.18 13.13 -2.69
C GLY A 37 -3.05 12.42 -3.73
N PHE A 38 -3.05 12.90 -4.97
CA PHE A 38 -3.76 12.25 -6.08
C PHE A 38 -3.20 10.86 -6.39
N LEU A 39 -1.87 10.76 -6.55
CA LEU A 39 -1.20 9.48 -6.79
C LEU A 39 -1.37 8.49 -5.63
N PHE A 40 -1.42 9.00 -4.39
CA PHE A 40 -1.65 8.20 -3.20
C PHE A 40 -3.03 7.52 -3.24
N GLN A 41 -4.08 8.25 -3.62
CA GLN A 41 -5.42 7.68 -3.72
C GLN A 41 -5.54 6.65 -4.85
N LEU A 42 -4.93 6.91 -5.99
CA LEU A 42 -4.93 5.98 -7.13
C LEU A 42 -4.19 4.68 -6.85
N THR A 43 -3.06 4.77 -6.15
CA THR A 43 -2.18 3.62 -5.95
C THR A 43 -2.44 2.97 -4.60
N LEU A 44 -2.15 3.66 -3.50
CA LEU A 44 -2.25 3.09 -2.16
C LEU A 44 -3.71 2.89 -1.73
N GLY A 45 -4.57 3.86 -2.05
CA GLY A 45 -6.00 3.78 -1.76
C GLY A 45 -6.64 2.54 -2.41
N ALA A 46 -6.57 2.43 -3.73
CA ALA A 46 -7.16 1.28 -4.42
C ALA A 46 -6.43 -0.04 -4.12
N ALA A 47 -5.10 -0.06 -4.11
CA ALA A 47 -4.35 -1.31 -3.97
C ALA A 47 -4.45 -1.89 -2.55
N ALA A 48 -4.43 -1.08 -1.49
CA ALA A 48 -4.48 -1.60 -0.12
C ALA A 48 -5.80 -2.34 0.17
N TYR A 49 -6.93 -1.80 -0.31
CA TYR A 49 -8.23 -2.45 -0.16
C TYR A 49 -8.40 -3.65 -1.09
N ALA A 50 -7.93 -3.56 -2.34
CA ALA A 50 -7.98 -4.68 -3.29
C ALA A 50 -7.21 -5.89 -2.75
N VAL A 51 -5.99 -5.66 -2.28
CA VAL A 51 -5.12 -6.71 -1.74
C VAL A 51 -5.71 -7.32 -0.47
N GLY A 52 -6.20 -6.49 0.46
CA GLY A 52 -6.85 -7.00 1.67
C GLY A 52 -8.07 -7.86 1.39
N GLY A 53 -8.79 -7.58 0.29
CA GLY A 53 -9.91 -8.39 -0.18
C GLY A 53 -9.49 -9.69 -0.88
N GLU A 54 -8.34 -9.67 -1.56
CA GLU A 54 -7.81 -10.79 -2.35
C GLU A 54 -7.02 -11.81 -1.53
N THR A 55 -6.40 -11.40 -0.42
CA THR A 55 -5.68 -12.30 0.49
C THR A 55 -6.60 -13.13 1.39
N ALA A 56 -7.87 -12.72 1.55
CA ALA A 56 -8.78 -13.39 2.47
C ALA A 56 -9.61 -14.47 1.78
N THR A 57 -9.63 -15.67 2.35
CA THR A 57 -10.56 -16.74 1.94
C THR A 57 -12.01 -16.23 2.06
N PRO A 58 -12.93 -16.59 1.14
CA PRO A 58 -14.29 -16.03 1.11
C PRO A 58 -15.05 -16.07 2.44
N ARG A 59 -14.82 -17.11 3.26
CA ARG A 59 -15.44 -17.28 4.58
C ARG A 59 -14.91 -16.33 5.67
N LEU A 60 -13.69 -15.82 5.52
CA LEU A 60 -13.01 -14.95 6.50
C LEU A 60 -12.85 -13.51 6.01
N ARG A 61 -13.34 -13.20 4.81
CA ARG A 61 -13.18 -11.88 4.18
C ARG A 61 -13.75 -10.75 5.01
N GLN A 62 -14.92 -10.93 5.62
CA GLN A 62 -15.54 -9.90 6.48
C GLN A 62 -14.68 -9.58 7.71
N LYS A 63 -14.13 -10.60 8.41
CA LYS A 63 -13.28 -10.40 9.60
C LYS A 63 -11.96 -9.71 9.25
N THR A 64 -11.36 -10.09 8.12
CA THR A 64 -10.12 -9.47 7.65
C THR A 64 -10.35 -8.01 7.25
N TYR A 65 -11.47 -7.73 6.58
CA TYR A 65 -11.84 -6.38 6.19
C TYR A 65 -12.08 -5.48 7.41
N SER A 66 -12.76 -5.97 8.44
CA SER A 66 -12.99 -5.19 9.67
C SER A 66 -11.67 -4.83 10.38
N ILE A 67 -10.70 -5.75 10.41
CA ILE A 67 -9.37 -5.47 10.98
C ILE A 67 -8.65 -4.40 10.15
N ASN A 68 -8.69 -4.50 8.82
CA ASN A 68 -8.10 -3.50 7.93
C ASN A 68 -8.67 -2.09 8.19
N VAL A 69 -10.00 -1.96 8.23
CA VAL A 69 -10.67 -0.68 8.51
C VAL A 69 -10.33 -0.16 9.90
N MET A 70 -10.30 -1.02 10.92
CA MET A 70 -9.94 -0.62 12.29
C MET A 70 -8.50 -0.09 12.37
N SER A 71 -7.54 -0.79 11.76
CA SER A 71 -6.14 -0.37 11.70
C SER A 71 -5.98 0.95 10.93
N ASN A 72 -6.68 1.11 9.80
CA ASN A 72 -6.66 2.35 9.02
C ASN A 72 -7.21 3.53 9.81
N THR A 73 -8.34 3.35 10.49
CA THR A 73 -8.94 4.39 11.34
C THR A 73 -8.03 4.78 12.51
N ALA A 74 -7.42 3.80 13.18
CA ALA A 74 -6.48 4.08 14.27
C ALA A 74 -5.27 4.92 13.79
N ALA A 75 -4.68 4.55 12.66
CA ALA A 75 -3.59 5.31 12.06
C ALA A 75 -4.04 6.72 11.64
N ALA A 76 -5.23 6.86 11.05
CA ALA A 76 -5.79 8.16 10.67
C ALA A 76 -6.02 9.06 11.89
N CYS A 77 -6.52 8.52 13.01
CA CYS A 77 -6.67 9.26 14.25
C CYS A 77 -5.32 9.77 14.78
N LEU A 78 -4.29 8.93 14.81
CA LEU A 78 -2.95 9.32 15.25
C LEU A 78 -2.37 10.44 14.39
N VAL A 79 -2.43 10.29 13.07
CA VAL A 79 -1.96 11.31 12.12
C VAL A 79 -2.76 12.60 12.28
N GLY A 80 -4.07 12.51 12.46
CA GLY A 80 -4.95 13.66 12.67
C GLY A 80 -4.63 14.48 13.93
N GLN A 81 -4.04 13.87 14.96
CA GLN A 81 -3.57 14.58 16.15
C GLN A 81 -2.14 15.11 16.00
N ILE A 82 -1.26 14.36 15.33
CA ILE A 82 0.17 14.69 15.21
C ILE A 82 0.41 15.82 14.20
N VAL A 83 -0.26 15.80 13.04
CA VAL A 83 -0.09 16.80 11.97
C VAL A 83 -0.33 18.24 12.42
N PRO A 84 -1.43 18.59 13.12
CA PRO A 84 -1.66 19.96 13.56
C PRO A 84 -0.59 20.42 14.58
N ILE A 85 -0.08 19.53 15.42
CA ILE A 85 1.00 19.85 16.37
C ILE A 85 2.32 20.15 15.64
N LEU A 86 2.61 19.42 14.55
CA LEU A 86 3.83 19.61 13.76
C LEU A 86 3.84 20.90 12.93
N ILE A 87 2.68 21.35 12.47
CA ILE A 87 2.53 22.54 11.61
C ILE A 87 2.40 23.82 12.45
N ASN A 88 1.81 23.75 13.65
CA ASN A 88 1.54 24.93 14.45
C ASN A 88 2.85 25.65 14.89
N PRO A 89 2.98 26.97 14.62
CA PRO A 89 4.17 27.75 14.97
C PRO A 89 4.45 27.87 16.48
N GLY A 90 3.49 27.54 17.36
CA GLY A 90 3.67 27.53 18.81
C GLY A 90 4.35 26.28 19.40
N ASN A 91 4.56 25.24 18.59
CA ASN A 91 5.20 23.99 19.02
C ASN A 91 6.45 23.70 18.16
N ALA A 92 6.34 22.76 17.21
CA ALA A 92 7.50 22.21 16.52
C ALA A 92 7.88 23.00 15.25
N ASN A 93 6.95 23.80 14.69
CA ASN A 93 7.14 24.70 13.54
C ASN A 93 7.96 24.08 12.39
N LEU A 94 7.69 22.81 12.05
CA LEU A 94 8.47 22.10 11.02
C LEU A 94 8.10 22.56 9.60
N GLY A 95 6.93 23.17 9.40
CA GLY A 95 6.47 23.64 8.09
C GLY A 95 6.59 22.55 7.02
N ALA A 96 7.33 22.82 5.94
CA ALA A 96 7.55 21.85 4.86
C ALA A 96 8.45 20.65 5.26
N LYS A 97 9.21 20.73 6.37
CA LYS A 97 10.06 19.62 6.86
C LYS A 97 9.26 18.45 7.43
N VAL A 98 7.97 18.63 7.66
CA VAL A 98 7.03 17.57 8.06
C VAL A 98 7.07 16.40 7.07
N ALA A 99 7.33 16.65 5.79
CA ALA A 99 7.48 15.61 4.76
C ALA A 99 8.58 14.59 5.09
N PHE A 100 9.67 14.98 5.78
CA PHE A 100 10.72 14.03 6.19
C PHE A 100 10.26 13.06 7.28
N VAL A 101 9.40 13.51 8.18
CA VAL A 101 8.84 12.67 9.26
C VAL A 101 7.95 11.58 8.67
N PHE A 102 7.22 11.88 7.59
CA PHE A 102 6.42 10.90 6.86
C PHE A 102 7.22 10.06 5.87
N PHE A 103 8.32 10.60 5.34
CA PHE A 103 9.23 9.87 4.46
C PHE A 103 9.89 8.67 5.17
N GLY A 104 10.35 8.84 6.41
CA GLY A 104 11.00 7.77 7.19
C GLY A 104 10.21 6.46 7.27
N PRO A 105 8.99 6.46 7.85
CA PRO A 105 8.17 5.25 7.92
C PRO A 105 7.71 4.81 6.52
N SER A 106 7.44 5.74 5.59
CA SER A 106 7.06 5.37 4.21
C SER A 106 8.15 4.58 3.50
N LEU A 107 9.42 4.94 3.69
CA LEU A 107 10.56 4.20 3.14
C LEU A 107 10.68 2.79 3.72
N LEU A 108 10.52 2.65 5.05
CA LEU A 108 10.53 1.33 5.70
C LEU A 108 9.40 0.44 5.18
N PHE A 109 8.18 0.98 5.06
CA PHE A 109 7.06 0.25 4.46
C PHE A 109 7.32 -0.09 2.99
N SER A 110 7.99 0.78 2.25
CA SER A 110 8.37 0.54 0.86
C SER A 110 9.35 -0.61 0.69
N ILE A 111 10.35 -0.69 1.56
CA ILE A 111 11.29 -1.81 1.60
C ILE A 111 10.59 -3.09 2.05
N TYR A 112 9.76 -3.02 3.09
CA TYR A 112 9.01 -4.17 3.58
C TYR A 112 8.08 -4.74 2.50
N LEU A 113 7.33 -3.89 1.81
CA LEU A 113 6.47 -4.31 0.71
C LEU A 113 7.30 -4.83 -0.47
N TYR A 114 8.46 -4.27 -0.76
CA TYR A 114 9.33 -4.83 -1.80
C TYR A 114 9.81 -6.25 -1.48
N LEU A 115 10.10 -6.56 -0.20
CA LEU A 115 10.62 -7.87 0.21
C LEU A 115 9.52 -8.91 0.50
N CYS A 116 8.41 -8.47 1.09
CA CYS A 116 7.38 -9.35 1.66
C CYS A 116 6.08 -9.37 0.87
N PHE A 117 5.92 -8.57 -0.18
CA PHE A 117 4.70 -8.54 -0.98
C PHE A 117 4.77 -9.50 -2.19
N PRO A 118 3.93 -10.56 -2.25
CA PRO A 118 3.93 -11.49 -3.37
C PRO A 118 3.16 -10.89 -4.55
N GLU A 119 3.66 -11.12 -5.75
CA GLU A 119 2.97 -10.72 -6.98
C GLU A 119 1.77 -11.65 -7.21
N MET A 120 0.59 -11.24 -6.74
CA MET A 120 -0.66 -12.01 -6.78
C MET A 120 -1.51 -11.73 -8.03
N LYS A 121 -0.99 -10.93 -8.97
CA LYS A 121 -1.73 -10.43 -10.14
C LYS A 121 -2.01 -11.55 -11.14
N GLY A 122 -3.28 -11.71 -11.52
CA GLY A 122 -3.69 -12.63 -12.59
C GLY A 122 -3.82 -14.11 -12.20
N ARG A 123 -3.95 -14.41 -10.91
CA ARG A 123 -4.11 -15.78 -10.38
C ARG A 123 -5.47 -15.99 -9.73
N SER A 124 -6.05 -17.17 -9.90
CA SER A 124 -7.33 -17.57 -9.31
C SER A 124 -7.24 -17.72 -7.79
N TYR A 125 -8.37 -17.61 -7.08
CA TYR A 125 -8.42 -17.76 -5.62
C TYR A 125 -7.86 -19.11 -5.15
N LEU A 126 -8.15 -20.19 -5.88
CA LEU A 126 -7.71 -21.54 -5.54
C LEU A 126 -6.20 -21.75 -5.77
N GLU A 127 -5.65 -21.20 -6.86
CA GLU A 127 -4.21 -21.21 -7.12
C GLU A 127 -3.44 -20.49 -5.99
N ARG A 128 -3.96 -19.36 -5.51
CA ARG A 128 -3.33 -18.60 -4.42
C ARG A 128 -3.35 -19.37 -3.11
N GLU A 129 -4.44 -20.05 -2.80
CA GLU A 129 -4.55 -20.91 -1.61
C GLU A 129 -3.55 -22.08 -1.65
N GLU A 130 -3.34 -22.70 -2.83
CA GLU A 130 -2.31 -23.73 -3.02
C GLU A 130 -0.90 -23.19 -2.74
N MET A 131 -0.56 -22.01 -3.26
CA MET A 131 0.74 -21.37 -3.05
C MET A 131 0.97 -21.01 -1.57
N PHE A 132 -0.06 -20.54 -0.87
CA PHE A 132 0.01 -20.26 0.57
C PHE A 132 0.20 -21.55 1.39
N GLN A 133 -0.49 -22.64 1.04
CA GLN A 133 -0.31 -23.94 1.70
C GLN A 133 1.10 -24.50 1.48
N LYS A 134 1.66 -24.35 0.28
CA LYS A 134 3.02 -24.77 -0.07
C LYS A 134 4.12 -23.84 0.47
N LYS A 135 3.77 -22.74 1.15
CA LYS A 135 4.70 -21.76 1.76
C LYS A 135 5.81 -21.33 0.81
N ILE A 136 5.45 -21.07 -0.44
CA ILE A 136 6.41 -20.65 -1.45
C ILE A 136 6.98 -19.29 -1.02
N PRO A 137 8.29 -19.04 -1.15
CA PRO A 137 8.84 -17.72 -0.88
C PRO A 137 8.19 -16.70 -1.81
N THR A 138 7.83 -15.55 -1.24
CA THR A 138 7.10 -14.43 -1.85
C THR A 138 7.59 -14.01 -3.24
N ARG A 139 8.88 -14.20 -3.52
CA ARG A 139 9.55 -13.81 -4.78
C ARG A 139 9.39 -14.82 -5.92
N ASP A 140 9.03 -16.06 -5.61
CA ASP A 140 8.85 -17.12 -6.60
C ASP A 140 7.38 -17.34 -6.99
N PHE A 141 6.44 -16.58 -6.39
CA PHE A 141 5.01 -16.61 -6.74
C PHE A 141 4.76 -16.36 -8.23
N GLY A 142 5.56 -15.50 -8.87
CA GLY A 142 5.44 -15.21 -10.31
C GLY A 142 5.97 -16.34 -11.21
N ARG A 143 6.88 -17.18 -10.72
CA ARG A 143 7.48 -18.30 -11.47
C ARG A 143 6.77 -19.63 -11.22
N TYR A 144 6.04 -19.74 -10.11
CA TYR A 144 5.34 -20.95 -9.77
C TYR A 144 4.15 -21.19 -10.70
N THR A 145 4.10 -22.38 -11.29
CA THR A 145 2.98 -22.86 -12.08
C THR A 145 2.13 -23.73 -11.17
N CYS A 146 0.89 -23.31 -10.90
CA CYS A 146 -0.04 -24.13 -10.13
C CYS A 146 -0.39 -25.42 -10.86
N VAL A 147 -0.57 -26.49 -10.10
CA VAL A 147 -0.92 -27.82 -10.61
C VAL A 147 -2.44 -27.98 -10.71
N MET A 148 -3.19 -27.12 -10.00
CA MET A 148 -4.65 -27.10 -9.98
C MET A 148 -5.18 -26.21 -11.11
N ASP A 149 -5.86 -26.80 -12.09
CA ASP A 149 -6.67 -26.06 -13.07
C ASP A 149 -8.13 -26.03 -12.57
N VAL A 150 -8.72 -24.83 -12.49
CA VAL A 150 -10.14 -24.65 -12.14
C VAL A 150 -10.92 -24.69 -13.44
N VAL A 151 -11.56 -25.83 -13.74
CA VAL A 151 -12.53 -25.93 -14.83
C VAL A 151 -13.88 -25.47 -14.29
N ASP A 152 -14.35 -24.32 -14.75
CA ASP A 152 -15.71 -23.86 -14.47
C ASP A 152 -16.67 -24.69 -15.35
N VAL A 153 -17.32 -25.67 -14.74
CA VAL A 153 -18.36 -26.47 -15.42
C VAL A 153 -19.68 -25.74 -15.20
N ASP A 154 -20.25 -25.22 -16.28
CA ASP A 154 -21.51 -24.47 -16.34
C ASP A 154 -22.53 -24.91 -15.27
N GLY A 155 -22.60 -24.16 -14.16
CA GLY A 155 -23.66 -24.25 -13.16
C GLY A 155 -23.43 -25.13 -11.93
N GLU A 156 -22.27 -25.79 -11.76
CA GLU A 156 -21.97 -26.59 -10.56
C GLU A 156 -20.71 -26.14 -9.80
N LYS A 157 -20.60 -26.53 -8.52
CA LYS A 157 -19.50 -26.09 -7.62
C LYS A 157 -18.13 -26.33 -8.27
N PRO A 158 -17.17 -25.41 -8.14
CA PRO A 158 -15.87 -25.53 -8.81
C PRO A 158 -15.19 -26.84 -8.44
N VAL A 159 -14.97 -27.70 -9.45
CA VAL A 159 -14.32 -29.00 -9.29
C VAL A 159 -12.83 -28.83 -9.55
N VAL A 160 -12.02 -29.30 -8.60
CA VAL A 160 -10.56 -29.21 -8.67
C VAL A 160 -10.05 -30.41 -9.47
N VAL A 161 -9.45 -30.16 -10.64
CA VAL A 161 -8.85 -31.22 -11.47
C VAL A 161 -7.33 -31.10 -11.39
N LEU A 162 -6.67 -32.21 -11.04
CA LEU A 162 -5.21 -32.32 -11.04
C LEU A 162 -4.75 -32.44 -12.50
N ARG A 163 -3.80 -31.58 -12.90
CA ARG A 163 -3.18 -31.68 -14.22
C ARG A 163 -2.20 -32.88 -14.22
N ASP A 164 -2.47 -33.88 -15.05
CA ASP A 164 -1.59 -35.05 -15.29
C ASP A 164 -0.21 -34.66 -15.85
#